data_AF-A0A967MU54-F1
#
_entry.id   AF-A0A967MU54-F1
#
_cell.length_a   1.000
_cell.length_b   1.000
_cell.length_c   1.000
_cell.angle_alpha   90.00
_cell.angle_beta   90.00
_cell.angle_gamma   90.00
#
_symmetry.space_group_name_H-M   'P 1'
#
loop_
_entity.id
_entity.type
_entity.pdbx_description
1 polymer ?
#
loop_
_entity_poly.entity_id
_entity_poly.type
_entity_poly.pdbx_seq_one_letter_code
_entity_poly.pdbx_strand_id
1 'polypeptide(L)'
;MPFTHNVSNARELAAALANANGGDSIVLRAGQYGALDLKGVSFAGNVAITSETPRGAQFSSITLADVDHITFNGVAVEGQFRAWKGSEA
;
A
#
# COMPACT_ATOMS: atom_id res chain seq x y z
N MET A 1 -4.45 18.66 -5.43
CA MET A 1 -5.43 18.46 -4.35
C MET A 1 -5.42 16.98 -4.05
N PRO A 2 -5.04 16.52 -2.85
CA PRO A 2 -4.95 15.09 -2.59
C PRO A 2 -6.37 14.50 -2.50
N PHE A 3 -6.68 13.51 -3.34
CA PHE A 3 -7.91 12.74 -3.20
C PHE A 3 -7.66 11.70 -2.11
N THR A 4 -8.41 11.80 -1.01
CA THR A 4 -8.33 10.83 0.08
C THR A 4 -9.23 9.65 -0.23
N HIS A 5 -8.64 8.49 -0.50
CA HIS A 5 -9.36 7.24 -0.68
C HIS A 5 -9.45 6.51 0.67
N ASN A 6 -10.64 6.51 1.29
CA ASN A 6 -10.92 5.69 2.48
C ASN A 6 -11.23 4.26 2.05
N VAL A 7 -10.25 3.38 2.20
CA VAL A 7 -10.42 1.95 1.93
C VAL A 7 -10.68 1.21 3.23
N SER A 8 -11.59 0.23 3.24
CA SER A 8 -11.90 -0.57 4.43
C SER A 8 -11.59 -2.06 4.25
N ASN A 9 -11.24 -2.48 3.03
CA ASN A 9 -11.04 -3.87 2.65
C ASN A 9 -9.85 -4.04 1.69
N ALA A 10 -9.28 -5.25 1.66
CA ALA A 10 -8.22 -5.65 0.73
C ALA A 10 -8.54 -5.36 -0.75
N ARG A 11 -9.80 -5.57 -1.16
CA ARG A 11 -10.26 -5.30 -2.53
C ARG A 11 -10.24 -3.82 -2.88
N GLU A 12 -10.72 -2.98 -1.97
CA GLU A 12 -10.72 -1.53 -2.17
C GLU A 12 -9.29 -0.99 -2.16
N LEU A 13 -8.43 -1.54 -1.28
CA LEU A 13 -7.02 -1.22 -1.27
C LEU A 13 -6.34 -1.62 -2.60
N ALA A 14 -6.58 -2.83 -3.10
CA ALA A 14 -6.02 -3.28 -4.37
C ALA A 14 -6.52 -2.42 -5.54
N ALA A 15 -7.80 -2.04 -5.55
CA ALA A 15 -8.36 -1.13 -6.54
C ALA A 15 -7.77 0.29 -6.42
N ALA A 16 -7.58 0.79 -5.20
CA ALA A 16 -6.95 2.08 -4.94
C ALA A 16 -5.49 2.06 -5.38
N LEU A 17 -4.71 1.04 -5.05
CA LEU A 17 -3.33 0.87 -5.52
C LEU A 17 -3.23 0.70 -7.03
N ALA A 18 -4.19 0.01 -7.66
CA ALA A 18 -4.25 -0.12 -9.12
C ALA A 18 -4.60 1.21 -9.82
N ASN A 19 -5.34 2.10 -9.14
CA ASN A 19 -5.68 3.44 -9.65
C ASN A 19 -4.77 4.55 -9.12
N ALA A 20 -3.92 4.25 -8.13
CA ALA A 20 -3.07 5.22 -7.48
C ALA A 20 -2.05 5.71 -8.49
N ASN A 21 -2.02 7.02 -8.65
CA ASN A 21 -1.06 7.70 -9.50
C ASN A 21 -0.07 8.47 -8.63
N GLY A 22 1.01 8.92 -9.25
CA GLY A 22 2.06 9.63 -8.53
C GLY A 22 1.54 10.86 -7.78
N GLY A 23 1.70 10.87 -6.46
CA GLY A 23 1.23 11.95 -5.58
C GLY A 23 -0.10 11.65 -4.85
N ASP A 24 -0.66 10.45 -5.00
CA ASP A 24 -1.89 10.06 -4.32
C ASP A 24 -1.68 9.67 -2.85
N SER A 25 -2.71 9.87 -2.02
CA SER A 25 -2.67 9.48 -0.61
C SER A 25 -3.85 8.60 -0.23
N ILE A 26 -3.53 7.35 0.10
CA ILE A 26 -4.51 6.32 0.43
C ILE A 26 -4.63 6.26 1.94
N VAL A 27 -5.84 6.48 2.46
CA VAL A 27 -6.11 6.39 3.90
C VAL A 27 -6.82 5.06 4.20
N LEU A 28 -6.14 4.19 4.93
CA LEU A 28 -6.66 2.90 5.34
C LEU A 28 -7.49 3.05 6.62
N ARG A 29 -8.75 2.64 6.58
CA ARG A 29 -9.55 2.48 7.81
C ARG A 29 -9.13 1.26 8.60
N ALA A 30 -9.53 1.23 9.88
CA ALA A 30 -9.37 0.05 10.71
C ALA A 30 -10.09 -1.16 10.10
N GLY A 31 -9.33 -2.19 9.76
CA GLY A 31 -9.82 -3.32 8.98
C GLY A 31 -8.72 -4.32 8.65
N GLN A 32 -9.12 -5.54 8.29
CA GLN A 32 -8.20 -6.57 7.81
C GLN A 32 -8.03 -6.47 6.30
N TYR A 33 -6.78 -6.26 5.87
CA TYR A 33 -6.39 -6.13 4.47
C TYR A 33 -5.78 -7.42 3.91
N GLY A 34 -5.52 -8.42 4.76
CA GLY A 34 -4.98 -9.70 4.34
C GLY A 34 -3.59 -9.59 3.72
N ALA A 35 -3.32 -10.37 2.67
CA ALA A 35 -2.06 -10.36 1.94
C ALA A 35 -2.13 -9.39 0.75
N LEU A 36 -1.20 -8.43 0.71
CA LEU A 36 -1.00 -7.52 -0.40
C LEU A 36 0.23 -7.97 -1.20
N ASP A 37 0.07 -8.20 -2.50
CA ASP A 37 1.15 -8.61 -3.37
C ASP A 37 1.17 -7.67 -4.59
N LEU A 38 2.24 -6.87 -4.69
CA LEU A 38 2.45 -5.89 -5.74
C LEU A 38 3.75 -6.25 -6.46
N LYS A 39 3.68 -6.43 -7.78
CA LYS A 39 4.81 -6.84 -8.60
C LYS A 39 4.90 -6.00 -9.87
N GLY A 40 6.07 -5.40 -10.15
CA GLY A 40 6.33 -4.65 -11.38
C GLY A 40 5.56 -3.33 -11.48
N VAL A 41 5.32 -2.67 -10.34
CA VAL A 41 4.54 -1.43 -10.30
C VAL A 41 5.47 -0.26 -10.00
N SER A 42 5.81 0.49 -11.04
CA SER A 42 6.49 1.78 -10.88
C SER A 42 5.46 2.90 -10.88
N PHE A 43 5.29 3.57 -9.74
CA PHE A 43 4.47 4.78 -9.68
C PHE A 43 5.29 5.95 -10.23
N ALA A 44 4.67 6.76 -11.09
CA ALA A 44 5.30 7.97 -11.64
C ALA A 44 5.55 9.07 -10.57
N GLY A 45 5.09 8.87 -9.34
CA GLY A 45 5.31 9.78 -8.21
C GLY A 45 4.94 9.12 -6.89
N ASN A 46 5.19 9.83 -5.79
CA ASN A 46 5.12 9.24 -4.45
C ASN A 46 3.68 8.94 -4.02
N VAL A 47 3.36 7.67 -3.80
CA VAL A 47 2.07 7.23 -3.23
C VAL A 47 2.24 7.06 -1.73
N ALA A 48 1.45 7.80 -0.96
CA ALA A 48 1.51 7.79 0.51
C ALA A 48 0.32 7.02 1.10
N ILE A 49 0.60 5.84 1.63
CA ILE A 49 -0.37 4.96 2.28
C ILE A 49 -0.34 5.25 3.78
N THR A 50 -1.40 5.86 4.31
CA THR A 50 -1.52 6.23 5.73
C THR A 50 -2.68 5.49 6.39
N SER A 51 -2.52 5.04 7.63
CA SER A 51 -3.65 4.48 8.40
C SER A 51 -4.42 5.59 9.12
N GLU A 52 -5.76 5.61 9.01
CA GLU A 52 -6.66 6.54 9.72
C GLU A 52 -6.51 6.37 11.25
N THR A 53 -6.34 5.12 11.67
CA THR A 53 -6.10 4.75 13.07
C THR A 53 -4.75 4.03 13.16
N PRO A 54 -3.83 4.44 14.04
CA PRO A 54 -2.57 3.73 14.23
C PRO A 54 -2.88 2.28 14.66
N ARG A 55 -2.38 1.31 13.89
CA ARG A 55 -2.68 -0.14 14.04
C ARG A 55 -4.11 -0.59 13.71
N GLY A 56 -4.94 0.30 13.18
CA GLY A 56 -6.27 -0.07 12.69
C GLY A 56 -6.18 -0.95 11.45
N ALA A 57 -5.30 -0.59 10.51
CA ALA A 57 -5.10 -1.36 9.28
C ALA A 57 -4.16 -2.54 9.52
N GLN A 58 -4.71 -3.76 9.52
CA GLN A 58 -3.95 -4.99 9.73
C GLN A 58 -3.68 -5.70 8.41
N PHE A 59 -2.40 -5.88 8.12
CA PHE A 59 -1.91 -6.66 7.00
C PHE A 59 -1.35 -8.00 7.47
N SER A 60 -1.78 -9.08 6.84
CA SER A 60 -1.21 -10.41 7.06
C SER A 60 0.15 -10.56 6.38
N SER A 61 0.31 -10.03 5.17
CA SER A 61 1.61 -10.01 4.49
C SER A 61 1.63 -8.89 3.46
N ILE A 62 2.78 -8.28 3.26
CA ILE A 62 3.00 -7.28 2.21
C ILE A 62 4.21 -7.75 1.41
N THR A 63 3.99 -8.08 0.14
CA THR A 63 5.04 -8.39 -0.82
C THR A 63 5.11 -7.26 -1.84
N LEU A 64 6.26 -6.62 -1.95
CA LEU A 64 6.59 -5.60 -2.93
C LEU A 64 7.74 -6.15 -3.77
N ALA A 65 7.50 -6.42 -5.05
CA ALA A 65 8.52 -6.84 -5.99
C ALA A 65 8.65 -5.80 -7.10
N ASP A 66 9.83 -5.21 -7.28
CA ASP A 66 10.06 -4.19 -8.32
C ASP A 66 9.04 -3.02 -8.24
N VAL A 67 8.92 -2.45 -7.03
CA VAL A 67 8.01 -1.35 -6.73
C VAL A 67 8.81 -0.11 -6.33
N ASP A 68 8.48 1.03 -6.91
CA ASP A 68 9.19 2.29 -6.71
C ASP A 68 8.19 3.43 -6.35
N HIS A 69 8.63 4.44 -5.60
CA HIS A 69 7.82 5.58 -5.13
C HIS A 69 6.58 5.26 -4.26
N ILE A 70 6.69 4.30 -3.33
CA ILE A 70 5.65 4.01 -2.33
C ILE A 70 6.14 4.32 -0.91
N THR A 71 5.28 4.94 -0.11
CA THR A 71 5.51 5.21 1.32
C THR A 71 4.37 4.63 2.14
N PHE A 72 4.68 3.89 3.21
CA PHE A 72 3.69 3.43 4.20
C PHE A 72 3.88 4.17 5.53
N ASN A 73 2.78 4.64 6.13
CA ASN A 73 2.79 5.36 7.40
C ASN A 73 1.66 4.89 8.33
N GLY A 74 2.02 4.44 9.54
CA GLY A 74 1.05 4.06 10.57
C GLY A 74 0.27 2.76 10.34
N VAL A 75 0.68 1.93 9.37
CA VAL A 75 0.09 0.61 9.09
C VAL A 75 0.65 -0.48 10.01
N ALA A 76 -0.17 -1.46 10.38
CA ALA A 76 0.27 -2.63 11.14
C ALA A 76 0.40 -3.85 10.23
N VAL A 77 1.57 -4.49 10.28
CA VAL A 77 1.85 -5.75 9.58
C VAL A 77 2.07 -6.82 10.62
N GLU A 78 1.18 -7.81 10.68
CA GLU A 78 1.26 -8.89 11.67
C GLU A 78 2.10 -10.08 11.19
N GLY A 79 2.17 -10.31 9.87
CA GLY A 79 2.98 -11.38 9.31
C GLY A 79 4.27 -10.86 8.68
N GLN A 80 4.42 -11.06 7.36
CA GLN A 80 5.70 -10.81 6.68
C GLN A 80 5.62 -9.59 5.76
N PHE A 81 6.49 -8.62 5.99
CA PHE A 81 6.81 -7.56 5.03
C PHE A 81 8.03 -7.99 4.21
N ARG A 82 7.87 -8.14 2.90
CA ARG A 82 8.91 -8.54 1.95
C ARG A 82 8.95 -7.48 0.85
N ALA A 83 10.02 -6.71 0.80
CA ALA A 83 10.30 -5.83 -0.32
C ALA A 83 11.58 -6.32 -1.01
N TRP A 84 11.50 -6.61 -2.30
CA TRP A 84 12.63 -7.02 -3.12
C TRP A 84 12.59 -6.26 -4.45
N LYS A 85 13.70 -5.63 -4.82
CA LYS A 85 13.88 -5.05 -6.16
C LYS A 85 14.75 -6.02 -6.94
N GLY A 86 14.24 -6.54 -8.06
CA GLY A 86 15.01 -7.39 -8.96
C GLY A 86 16.17 -6.58 -9.50
N SER A 87 17.37 -6.88 -9.03
CA SER A 87 18.62 -6.25 -9.45
C SER A 87 18.86 -6.46 -10.95
N GLU A 88 19.01 -5.34 -11.64
CA GLU A 88 19.89 -5.07 -12.79
C GLU A 88 20.47 -6.30 -13.51
N ALA A 89 20.08 -6.46 -14.78
CA ALA A 89 20.81 -7.24 -15.78
C ALA A 89 21.44 -6.28 -16.80
#